data_AF-A0AAF0GMK8-F1
#
_entry.id   AF-A0AAF0GMK8-F1
#
_cell.length_a   1.000
_cell.length_b   1.000
_cell.length_c   1.000
_cell.angle_alpha   90.00
_cell.angle_beta   90.00
_cell.angle_gamma   90.00
#
_symmetry.space_group_name_H-M   'P 1'
#
loop_
_entity.id
_entity.type
_entity.pdbx_description
1 polymer ?
#
loop_
_entity_poly.entity_id
_entity_poly.type
_entity_poly.pdbx_seq_one_letter_code
_entity_poly.pdbx_strand_id
1 'polypeptide(L)'
;MFSAHPTIADSGLIDPRFIKPNAALPADYLALCQETNGGFLSRFSLPTSEPTSDGLDHVECHYLAGIATGSQAVIEVAQWPDYLIPFSQHGTQYFAFDYQQSPDNPSIRYIDTEVDQWLTVASSFSQFLAQLGTKPIVVPETDDLTLTPLQRNHYLLIAPAEQLMALLALYEADSPKDWYLDWLLFFAQSGTLEQQKCALDAYHTQRLYFKRQLPQAKSQQLAQIFAQQPALLATYQAYQKQWSPL
;
A
#
# COMPACT_ATOMS: atom_id res chain seq x y z
N MET A 1 -1.57 -3.34 -13.39
CA MET A 1 -2.70 -3.19 -12.45
C MET A 1 -2.24 -3.53 -11.04
N PHE A 2 -1.44 -4.58 -10.88
CA PHE A 2 -0.69 -4.88 -9.65
C PHE A 2 0.74 -4.33 -9.73
N SER A 3 1.25 -3.87 -8.60
CA SER A 3 2.69 -3.72 -8.38
C SER A 3 3.30 -5.07 -8.01
N ALA A 4 4.62 -5.24 -8.16
CA ALA A 4 5.31 -6.30 -7.46
C ALA A 4 4.95 -6.21 -5.97
N HIS A 5 4.71 -7.34 -5.31
CA HIS A 5 4.28 -7.38 -3.91
C HIS A 5 5.48 -7.69 -3.02
N PRO A 6 6.32 -6.70 -2.67
CA PRO A 6 7.42 -6.94 -1.76
C PRO A 6 6.84 -7.18 -0.37
N THR A 7 7.44 -8.10 0.37
CA THR A 7 7.00 -8.46 1.74
C THR A 7 6.99 -7.26 2.69
N ILE A 8 7.79 -6.22 2.43
CA ILE A 8 7.78 -4.98 3.22
C ILE A 8 6.43 -4.24 3.15
N ALA A 9 5.65 -4.42 2.08
CA ALA A 9 4.33 -3.82 1.94
C ALA A 9 3.31 -4.38 2.94
N ASP A 10 3.57 -5.57 3.50
CA ASP A 10 2.73 -6.21 4.53
C ASP A 10 3.14 -5.82 5.96
N SER A 11 4.20 -5.02 6.13
CA SER A 11 4.75 -4.74 7.44
C SER A 11 3.80 -3.94 8.33
N GLY A 12 3.40 -4.55 9.45
CA GLY A 12 2.51 -3.92 10.43
C GLY A 12 1.04 -3.89 10.01
N LEU A 13 0.66 -4.59 8.94
CA LEU A 13 -0.75 -4.82 8.63
C LEU A 13 -1.34 -5.78 9.67
N ILE A 14 -2.58 -5.49 10.07
CA ILE A 14 -3.34 -6.31 11.02
C ILE A 14 -4.61 -6.90 10.38
N ASP A 15 -5.14 -6.23 9.35
CA ASP A 15 -6.35 -6.65 8.67
C ASP A 15 -6.07 -7.86 7.75
N PRO A 16 -6.98 -8.84 7.69
CA PRO A 16 -6.85 -9.98 6.80
C PRO A 16 -6.70 -9.59 5.32
N ARG A 17 -5.86 -10.34 4.62
CA ARG A 17 -5.53 -10.12 3.21
C ARG A 17 -6.06 -11.19 2.27
N PHE A 18 -6.90 -12.07 2.81
CA PHE A 18 -7.45 -13.19 2.08
C PHE A 18 -8.95 -13.25 2.22
N ILE A 19 -9.61 -13.84 1.23
CA ILE A 19 -11.01 -14.22 1.29
C ILE A 19 -11.13 -15.71 1.44
N LYS A 20 -12.25 -16.16 2.02
CA LYS A 20 -12.58 -17.58 2.07
C LYS A 20 -12.81 -18.10 0.64
N PRO A 21 -12.29 -19.29 0.28
CA PRO A 21 -12.64 -19.94 -0.97
C PRO A 21 -14.16 -20.08 -1.10
N ASN A 22 -14.72 -19.58 -2.20
CA ASN A 22 -16.15 -19.60 -2.45
C ASN A 22 -16.40 -19.88 -3.93
N ALA A 23 -17.34 -20.80 -4.22
CA ALA A 23 -17.68 -21.22 -5.57
C ALA A 23 -18.39 -20.12 -6.38
N ALA A 24 -18.96 -19.11 -5.71
CA ALA A 24 -19.67 -18.01 -6.36
C ALA A 24 -18.73 -16.91 -6.89
N LEU A 25 -17.43 -16.92 -6.53
CA LEU A 25 -16.50 -15.84 -6.90
C LEU A 25 -16.46 -15.61 -8.42
N PRO A 26 -16.42 -14.35 -8.89
CA PRO A 26 -16.41 -14.06 -10.32
C PRO A 26 -15.20 -14.69 -11.03
N ALA A 27 -15.42 -15.21 -12.23
CA ALA A 27 -14.37 -15.87 -13.02
C ALA A 27 -13.15 -14.95 -13.25
N ASP A 28 -13.39 -13.66 -13.54
CA ASP A 28 -12.32 -12.67 -13.73
C ASP A 28 -11.50 -12.44 -12.45
N TYR A 29 -12.12 -12.52 -11.27
CA TYR A 29 -11.42 -12.42 -9.99
C TYR A 29 -10.58 -13.67 -9.72
N LEU A 30 -11.11 -14.85 -10.01
CA LEU A 30 -10.37 -16.12 -9.90
C LEU A 30 -9.17 -16.14 -10.85
N ALA A 31 -9.33 -15.71 -12.09
CA ALA A 31 -8.25 -15.62 -13.08
C ALA A 31 -7.12 -14.71 -12.58
N LEU A 32 -7.48 -13.56 -12.03
CA LEU A 32 -6.53 -12.61 -11.44
C LEU A 32 -5.80 -13.21 -10.22
N CYS A 33 -6.49 -13.96 -9.37
CA CYS A 33 -5.87 -14.64 -8.24
C CYS A 33 -4.93 -15.78 -8.67
N GLN A 34 -5.09 -16.35 -9.87
CA GLN A 34 -4.13 -17.32 -10.40
C GLN A 34 -2.79 -16.67 -10.79
N GLU A 35 -2.79 -15.39 -11.12
CA GLU A 35 -1.57 -14.65 -11.50
C GLU A 35 -0.77 -14.20 -10.27
N THR A 36 -1.41 -13.52 -9.31
CA THR A 36 -0.71 -12.92 -8.15
C THR A 36 -1.34 -13.22 -6.79
N ASN A 37 -2.42 -14.00 -6.74
CA ASN A 37 -3.21 -14.33 -5.55
C ASN A 37 -3.41 -13.14 -4.58
N GLY A 38 -3.97 -12.06 -5.09
CA GLY A 38 -4.14 -10.78 -4.39
C GLY A 38 -3.00 -9.80 -4.67
N GLY A 39 -3.01 -8.68 -3.94
CA GLY A 39 -1.95 -7.67 -4.00
C GLY A 39 -2.46 -6.23 -3.97
N PHE A 40 -1.52 -5.31 -3.82
CA PHE A 40 -1.79 -3.86 -3.82
C PHE A 40 -2.08 -3.32 -5.23
N LEU A 41 -2.93 -2.30 -5.29
CA LEU A 41 -3.42 -1.73 -6.54
C LEU A 41 -2.62 -0.49 -6.95
N SER A 42 -2.00 -0.51 -8.14
CA SER A 42 -1.33 0.69 -8.67
C SER A 42 -2.30 1.78 -9.13
N ARG A 43 -3.56 1.41 -9.35
CA ARG A 43 -4.70 2.29 -9.65
C ARG A 43 -5.75 1.96 -8.60
N PHE A 44 -5.90 2.84 -7.62
CA PHE A 44 -6.58 2.53 -6.36
C PHE A 44 -7.76 3.47 -6.08
N SER A 45 -7.97 4.50 -6.90
CA SER A 45 -9.08 5.43 -6.69
C SER A 45 -10.24 5.08 -7.60
N LEU A 46 -11.46 5.09 -7.05
CA LEU A 46 -12.69 4.82 -7.78
C LEU A 46 -13.63 6.03 -7.62
N PRO A 47 -14.23 6.56 -8.69
CA PRO A 47 -15.17 7.67 -8.58
C PRO A 47 -16.44 7.24 -7.85
N THR A 48 -17.02 8.14 -7.06
CA THR A 48 -18.29 7.94 -6.36
C THR A 48 -19.25 9.10 -6.65
N SER A 49 -20.55 8.83 -6.64
CA SER A 49 -21.58 9.85 -6.83
C SER A 49 -21.86 10.70 -5.59
N GLU A 50 -21.34 10.27 -4.43
CA GLU A 50 -21.47 10.94 -3.14
C GLU A 50 -20.15 10.88 -2.37
N PRO A 51 -19.94 11.79 -1.41
CA PRO A 51 -18.74 11.81 -0.58
C PRO A 51 -18.56 10.53 0.22
N THR A 52 -17.31 10.13 0.42
CA THR A 52 -16.89 9.03 1.29
C THR A 52 -15.89 9.53 2.34
N SER A 53 -15.49 8.65 3.24
CA SER A 53 -14.43 8.90 4.23
C SER A 53 -13.07 9.25 3.59
N ASP A 54 -12.85 8.88 2.31
CA ASP A 54 -11.60 9.17 1.59
C ASP A 54 -11.64 10.50 0.79
N GLY A 55 -12.84 11.03 0.49
CA GLY A 55 -12.97 12.25 -0.29
C GLY A 55 -14.38 12.57 -0.81
N LEU A 56 -14.51 13.71 -1.51
CA LEU A 56 -15.82 14.24 -1.93
C LEU A 56 -16.48 13.49 -3.10
N ASP A 57 -15.68 12.85 -3.95
CA ASP A 57 -16.10 12.31 -5.25
C ASP A 57 -15.42 10.98 -5.59
N HIS A 58 -14.78 10.36 -4.61
CA HIS A 58 -14.07 9.10 -4.79
C HIS A 58 -13.96 8.29 -3.51
N VAL A 59 -13.52 7.06 -3.67
CA VAL A 59 -13.14 6.13 -2.61
C VAL A 59 -11.85 5.40 -3.00
N GLU A 60 -11.09 4.95 -2.01
CA GLU A 60 -9.83 4.25 -2.23
C GLU A 60 -9.92 2.75 -1.95
N CYS A 61 -9.57 1.94 -2.95
CA CYS A 61 -9.34 0.51 -2.80
C CYS A 61 -7.84 0.24 -2.86
N HIS A 62 -7.22 0.00 -1.70
CA HIS A 62 -5.76 -0.19 -1.62
C HIS A 62 -5.28 -1.53 -2.18
N TYR A 63 -6.13 -2.56 -2.19
CA TYR A 63 -5.72 -3.90 -2.57
C TYR A 63 -6.89 -4.80 -2.96
N LEU A 64 -6.56 -5.90 -3.61
CA LEU A 64 -7.42 -7.07 -3.72
C LEU A 64 -6.89 -8.17 -2.82
N ALA A 65 -7.77 -8.75 -2.01
CA ALA A 65 -7.44 -9.91 -1.22
C ALA A 65 -7.11 -11.10 -2.13
N GLY A 66 -6.26 -12.01 -1.64
CA GLY A 66 -6.04 -13.31 -2.26
C GLY A 66 -7.09 -14.33 -1.84
N ILE A 67 -7.05 -15.52 -2.42
CA ILE A 67 -7.85 -16.67 -1.96
C ILE A 67 -7.04 -17.40 -0.89
N ALA A 68 -7.65 -17.60 0.28
CA ALA A 68 -7.00 -18.25 1.39
C ALA A 68 -6.67 -19.72 1.12
N THR A 69 -5.53 -20.15 1.62
CA THR A 69 -5.07 -21.54 1.65
C THR A 69 -4.70 -21.92 3.09
N GLY A 70 -5.13 -23.11 3.52
CA GLY A 70 -4.84 -23.59 4.88
C GLY A 70 -5.42 -22.69 5.98
N SER A 71 -4.56 -22.23 6.89
CA SER A 71 -4.95 -21.50 8.11
C SER A 71 -4.78 -19.97 8.00
N GLN A 72 -4.75 -19.42 6.78
CA GLN A 72 -4.64 -17.97 6.59
C GLN A 72 -5.89 -17.27 7.12
N ALA A 73 -5.70 -16.15 7.84
CA ALA A 73 -6.79 -15.31 8.29
C ALA A 73 -7.51 -14.71 7.07
N VAL A 74 -8.85 -14.72 7.11
CA VAL A 74 -9.70 -14.22 6.03
C VAL A 74 -10.51 -13.02 6.50
N ILE A 75 -10.93 -12.18 5.56
CA ILE A 75 -11.83 -11.06 5.83
C ILE A 75 -13.20 -11.67 6.19
N GLU A 76 -13.62 -11.46 7.44
CA GLU A 76 -14.92 -11.91 7.94
C GLU A 76 -15.67 -10.74 8.56
N VAL A 77 -16.96 -10.62 8.22
CA VAL A 77 -17.84 -9.61 8.79
C VAL A 77 -19.07 -10.30 9.37
N ALA A 78 -19.11 -10.46 10.69
CA ALA A 78 -20.03 -11.37 11.37
C ALA A 78 -21.53 -11.07 11.18
N GLN A 79 -21.89 -9.82 10.84
CA GLN A 79 -23.28 -9.38 10.72
C GLN A 79 -23.73 -9.15 9.28
N TRP A 80 -22.88 -9.46 8.29
CA TRP A 80 -23.24 -9.27 6.91
C TRP A 80 -24.09 -10.41 6.36
N PRO A 81 -25.06 -10.12 5.48
CA PRO A 81 -25.77 -11.14 4.73
C PRO A 81 -24.84 -12.00 3.87
N ASP A 82 -25.19 -13.28 3.70
CA ASP A 82 -24.40 -14.25 2.91
C ASP A 82 -24.21 -13.88 1.44
N TYR A 83 -25.04 -12.97 0.90
CA TYR A 83 -24.90 -12.47 -0.47
C TYR A 83 -23.80 -11.42 -0.62
N LEU A 84 -23.11 -11.04 0.46
CA LEU A 84 -21.96 -10.14 0.44
C LEU A 84 -20.68 -10.92 0.70
N ILE A 85 -19.73 -10.82 -0.22
CA ILE A 85 -18.41 -11.43 -0.07
C ILE A 85 -17.34 -10.33 -0.11
N PRO A 86 -16.72 -9.96 1.02
CA PRO A 86 -15.69 -8.92 1.04
C PRO A 86 -14.42 -9.40 0.33
N PHE A 87 -13.80 -8.53 -0.46
CA PHE A 87 -12.53 -8.77 -1.15
C PHE A 87 -11.46 -7.70 -0.90
N SER A 88 -11.77 -6.68 -0.09
CA SER A 88 -10.83 -5.66 0.37
C SER A 88 -11.33 -5.06 1.68
N GLN A 89 -10.43 -4.71 2.59
CA GLN A 89 -10.75 -4.13 3.90
C GLN A 89 -9.70 -3.10 4.34
N HIS A 90 -10.17 -1.92 4.76
CA HIS A 90 -9.37 -0.93 5.45
C HIS A 90 -10.09 -0.51 6.73
N GLY A 91 -9.75 -1.14 7.86
CA GLY A 91 -10.49 -0.93 9.12
C GLY A 91 -11.97 -1.28 8.98
N THR A 92 -12.84 -0.25 9.07
CA THR A 92 -14.30 -0.32 8.95
C THR A 92 -14.82 -0.15 7.51
N GLN A 93 -13.93 0.08 6.54
CA GLN A 93 -14.25 0.24 5.13
C GLN A 93 -13.98 -1.04 4.36
N TYR A 94 -14.89 -1.41 3.46
CA TYR A 94 -14.85 -2.67 2.74
C TYR A 94 -15.28 -2.52 1.28
N PHE A 95 -14.71 -3.35 0.41
CA PHE A 95 -15.27 -3.64 -0.89
C PHE A 95 -15.75 -5.08 -0.94
N ALA A 96 -16.96 -5.30 -1.48
CA ALA A 96 -17.60 -6.61 -1.50
C ALA A 96 -18.29 -6.90 -2.83
N PHE A 97 -18.30 -8.18 -3.21
CA PHE A 97 -19.21 -8.70 -4.24
C PHE A 97 -20.62 -8.77 -3.64
N ASP A 98 -21.59 -8.19 -4.35
CA ASP A 98 -23.00 -8.17 -3.95
C ASP A 98 -23.87 -8.93 -4.94
N TYR A 99 -24.35 -10.07 -4.47
CA TYR A 99 -25.18 -11.02 -5.21
C TYR A 99 -26.68 -10.83 -4.97
N GLN A 100 -27.11 -9.81 -4.21
CA GLN A 100 -28.51 -9.65 -3.82
C GLN A 100 -29.46 -9.62 -5.02
N GLN A 101 -29.06 -8.91 -6.09
CA GLN A 101 -29.87 -8.76 -7.30
C GLN A 101 -29.38 -9.62 -8.48
N SER A 102 -28.10 -9.99 -8.48
CA SER A 102 -27.46 -10.66 -9.63
C SER A 102 -26.62 -11.85 -9.16
N PRO A 103 -27.22 -13.05 -9.00
CA PRO A 103 -26.53 -14.23 -8.48
C PRO A 103 -25.35 -14.73 -9.32
N ASP A 104 -25.36 -14.46 -10.63
CA ASP A 104 -24.32 -14.94 -11.56
C ASP A 104 -23.29 -13.86 -11.96
N ASN A 105 -23.57 -12.59 -11.65
CA ASN A 105 -22.69 -11.47 -11.98
C ASN A 105 -22.86 -10.37 -10.92
N PRO A 106 -22.16 -10.48 -9.77
CA PRO A 106 -22.37 -9.59 -8.64
C PRO A 106 -21.96 -8.16 -8.99
N SER A 107 -22.72 -7.21 -8.47
CA SER A 107 -22.26 -5.81 -8.42
C SER A 107 -21.17 -5.65 -7.36
N ILE A 108 -20.47 -4.51 -7.37
CA ILE A 108 -19.45 -4.20 -6.36
C ILE A 108 -20.01 -3.15 -5.42
N ARG A 109 -19.99 -3.45 -4.11
CA ARG A 109 -20.38 -2.54 -3.04
C ARG A 109 -19.15 -2.01 -2.33
N TYR A 110 -19.13 -0.70 -2.12
CA TYR A 110 -18.35 -0.07 -1.06
C TYR A 110 -19.22 0.05 0.19
N ILE A 111 -18.68 -0.34 1.34
CA ILE A 111 -19.40 -0.32 2.61
C ILE A 111 -18.47 0.28 3.66
N ASP A 112 -18.91 1.35 4.31
CA ASP A 112 -18.27 1.91 5.49
C ASP A 112 -19.20 1.73 6.69
N THR A 113 -18.81 0.81 7.58
CA THR A 113 -19.62 0.47 8.75
C THR A 113 -19.54 1.50 9.87
N GLU A 114 -18.55 2.42 9.84
CA GLU A 114 -18.43 3.47 10.85
C GLU A 114 -19.49 4.56 10.66
N VAL A 115 -19.77 4.91 9.41
CA VAL A 115 -20.73 5.96 9.03
C VAL A 115 -22.03 5.43 8.40
N ASP A 116 -22.22 4.11 8.44
CA ASP A 116 -23.37 3.39 7.85
C ASP A 116 -23.62 3.76 6.38
N GLN A 117 -22.55 3.83 5.59
CA GLN A 117 -22.61 4.16 4.16
C GLN A 117 -22.48 2.91 3.30
N TRP A 118 -23.37 2.78 2.31
CA TRP A 118 -23.46 1.60 1.45
C TRP A 118 -23.70 1.96 -0.01
N LEU A 119 -22.65 1.91 -0.84
CA LEU A 119 -22.67 2.38 -2.22
C LEU A 119 -22.44 1.25 -3.21
N THR A 120 -23.25 1.20 -4.27
CA THR A 120 -22.94 0.37 -5.44
C THR A 120 -22.01 1.15 -6.34
N VAL A 121 -20.75 0.72 -6.43
CA VAL A 121 -19.68 1.47 -7.10
C VAL A 121 -19.30 0.89 -8.46
N ALA A 122 -19.75 -0.32 -8.77
CA ALA A 122 -19.69 -0.90 -10.11
C ALA A 122 -20.78 -1.96 -10.30
N SER A 123 -21.20 -2.19 -11.54
CA SER A 123 -22.19 -3.25 -11.85
C SER A 123 -21.57 -4.65 -11.98
N SER A 124 -20.24 -4.74 -12.08
CA SER A 124 -19.49 -6.00 -12.10
C SER A 124 -18.04 -5.78 -11.65
N PHE A 125 -17.32 -6.88 -11.37
CA PHE A 125 -15.90 -6.82 -11.06
C PHE A 125 -15.07 -6.26 -12.22
N SER A 126 -15.35 -6.66 -13.46
CA SER A 126 -14.63 -6.16 -14.64
C SER A 126 -14.84 -4.66 -14.82
N GLN A 127 -16.06 -4.15 -14.55
CA GLN A 127 -16.32 -2.70 -14.58
C GLN A 127 -15.61 -1.98 -13.42
N PHE A 128 -15.56 -2.57 -12.22
CA PHE A 128 -14.78 -2.02 -11.10
C PHE A 128 -13.32 -1.85 -11.49
N LEU A 129 -12.68 -2.88 -12.04
CA LEU A 129 -11.29 -2.81 -12.51
C LEU A 129 -11.08 -1.75 -13.61
N ALA A 130 -12.03 -1.62 -14.54
CA ALA A 130 -11.96 -0.63 -15.61
C ALA A 130 -12.09 0.83 -15.12
N GLN A 131 -12.82 1.04 -14.01
CA GLN A 131 -13.02 2.36 -13.42
C GLN A 131 -11.87 2.82 -12.51
N LEU A 132 -11.04 1.89 -12.01
CA LEU A 132 -9.90 2.24 -11.16
C LEU A 132 -8.97 3.24 -11.85
N GLY A 133 -8.76 4.37 -11.20
CA GLY A 133 -7.89 5.47 -11.60
C GLY A 133 -6.69 5.65 -10.68
N THR A 134 -5.84 6.59 -11.03
CA THR A 134 -4.76 7.08 -10.18
C THR A 134 -5.22 8.33 -9.45
N LYS A 135 -4.79 8.49 -8.19
CA LYS A 135 -4.96 9.72 -7.40
C LYS A 135 -3.57 10.17 -6.92
N PRO A 136 -3.26 11.48 -6.92
CA PRO A 136 -2.07 11.99 -6.23
C PRO A 136 -2.10 11.59 -4.76
N ILE A 137 -0.96 11.16 -4.22
CA ILE A 137 -0.87 10.84 -2.80
C ILE A 137 -0.87 12.17 -2.05
N VAL A 138 -1.91 12.38 -1.25
CA VAL A 138 -2.01 13.56 -0.40
C VAL A 138 -1.29 13.25 0.90
N VAL A 139 -0.14 13.89 1.09
CA VAL A 139 0.60 13.86 2.34
C VAL A 139 -0.13 14.78 3.33
N PRO A 140 -0.53 14.29 4.52
CA PRO A 140 -1.16 15.14 5.52
C PRO A 140 -0.23 16.28 5.95
N GLU A 141 -0.76 17.51 6.00
CA GLU A 141 0.01 18.70 6.38
C GLU A 141 0.13 18.88 7.90
N THR A 142 -0.70 18.18 8.68
CA THR A 142 -0.78 18.28 10.13
C THR A 142 -0.53 16.94 10.80
N ASP A 143 0.15 16.97 11.96
CA ASP A 143 0.54 15.78 12.74
C ASP A 143 -0.67 14.94 13.23
N ASP A 144 -1.87 15.53 13.24
CA ASP A 144 -3.11 14.88 13.69
C ASP A 144 -3.66 13.83 12.70
N LEU A 145 -3.19 13.82 11.45
CA LEU A 145 -3.63 12.89 10.42
C LEU A 145 -2.51 11.88 10.13
N THR A 146 -2.45 10.83 10.94
CA THR A 146 -1.50 9.73 10.72
C THR A 146 -2.08 8.71 9.73
N LEU A 147 -1.36 8.45 8.63
CA LEU A 147 -1.74 7.38 7.72
C LEU A 147 -1.69 6.03 8.44
N THR A 148 -2.68 5.19 8.19
CA THR A 148 -2.70 3.83 8.73
C THR A 148 -1.52 3.00 8.18
N PRO A 149 -1.14 1.88 8.82
CA PRO A 149 -0.15 0.96 8.26
C PRO A 149 -0.47 0.51 6.82
N LEU A 150 -1.75 0.33 6.50
CA LEU A 150 -2.19 -0.01 5.15
C LEU A 150 -1.89 1.12 4.16
N GLN A 151 -2.38 2.33 4.46
CA GLN A 151 -2.21 3.50 3.62
C GLN A 151 -0.73 3.82 3.40
N ARG A 152 0.06 3.91 4.48
CA ARG A 152 1.48 4.28 4.36
C ARG A 152 2.28 3.29 3.52
N ASN A 153 2.06 1.99 3.71
CA ASN A 153 2.81 0.97 2.97
C ASN A 153 2.37 0.96 1.51
N HIS A 154 1.07 1.10 1.26
CA HIS A 154 0.54 1.18 -0.10
C HIS A 154 1.08 2.41 -0.84
N TYR A 155 1.00 3.59 -0.21
CA TYR A 155 1.48 4.84 -0.79
C TYR A 155 2.98 4.81 -1.05
N LEU A 156 3.81 4.31 -0.12
CA LEU A 156 5.24 4.11 -0.39
C LEU A 156 5.48 3.18 -1.57
N LEU A 157 4.73 2.08 -1.67
CA LEU A 157 4.88 1.11 -2.77
C LEU A 157 4.62 1.73 -4.15
N ILE A 158 3.65 2.64 -4.26
CA ILE A 158 3.21 3.23 -5.54
C ILE A 158 3.73 4.64 -5.77
N ALA A 159 4.43 5.24 -4.79
CA ALA A 159 4.86 6.63 -4.84
C ALA A 159 5.74 6.90 -6.06
N PRO A 160 5.37 7.86 -6.91
CA PRO A 160 6.28 8.34 -7.94
C PRO A 160 7.38 9.18 -7.26
N ALA A 161 8.52 9.33 -7.94
CA ALA A 161 9.72 9.94 -7.35
C ALA A 161 9.46 11.36 -6.82
N GLU A 162 8.62 12.13 -7.50
CA GLU A 162 8.24 13.49 -7.11
C GLU A 162 7.49 13.58 -5.77
N GLN A 163 6.87 12.50 -5.30
CA GLN A 163 6.11 12.43 -4.05
C GLN A 163 6.83 11.60 -2.98
N LEU A 164 7.76 10.72 -3.38
CA LEU A 164 8.42 9.79 -2.47
C LEU A 164 9.18 10.49 -1.34
N MET A 165 9.88 11.58 -1.62
CA MET A 165 10.64 12.30 -0.59
C MET A 165 9.73 12.86 0.52
N ALA A 166 8.59 13.43 0.14
CA ALA A 166 7.62 13.96 1.10
C ALA A 166 7.03 12.84 1.98
N LEU A 167 6.73 11.68 1.38
CA LEU A 167 6.26 10.51 2.12
C LEU A 167 7.31 9.95 3.08
N LEU A 168 8.57 9.87 2.65
CA LEU A 168 9.67 9.42 3.51
C LEU A 168 9.92 10.40 4.67
N ALA A 169 9.70 11.70 4.48
CA ALA A 169 9.85 12.71 5.52
C ALA A 169 8.85 12.53 6.67
N LEU A 170 7.60 12.12 6.38
CA LEU A 170 6.57 11.85 7.40
C LEU A 170 7.01 10.83 8.45
N TYR A 171 7.88 9.89 8.05
CA TYR A 171 8.31 8.79 8.89
C TYR A 171 9.76 8.90 9.34
N GLU A 172 10.43 10.02 9.05
CA GLU A 172 11.85 10.19 9.29
C GLU A 172 12.20 10.05 10.78
N ALA A 173 11.48 10.77 11.64
CA ALA A 173 11.76 10.85 13.07
C ALA A 173 11.13 9.70 13.86
N ASP A 174 9.82 9.53 13.75
CA ASP A 174 9.03 8.75 14.73
C ASP A 174 8.78 7.29 14.34
N SER A 175 9.21 6.87 13.14
CA SER A 175 9.05 5.47 12.74
C SER A 175 10.15 4.54 13.31
N PRO A 176 9.83 3.25 13.52
CA PRO A 176 10.84 2.23 13.78
C PRO A 176 11.90 2.23 12.68
N LYS A 177 13.15 2.46 13.05
CA LYS A 177 14.26 2.59 12.09
C LYS A 177 14.51 1.33 11.27
N ASP A 178 14.13 0.18 11.82
CA ASP A 178 14.19 -1.11 11.13
C ASP A 178 13.26 -1.16 9.91
N TRP A 179 12.01 -0.73 10.10
CA TRP A 179 11.01 -0.60 9.03
C TRP A 179 11.39 0.49 8.01
N TYR A 180 11.87 1.64 8.50
CA TYR A 180 12.27 2.74 7.64
C TYR A 180 13.42 2.34 6.71
N LEU A 181 14.46 1.70 7.25
CA LEU A 181 15.59 1.23 6.44
C LEU A 181 15.21 0.10 5.48
N ASP A 182 14.20 -0.71 5.76
CA ASP A 182 13.70 -1.69 4.78
C ASP A 182 13.09 -1.02 3.55
N TRP A 183 12.32 0.06 3.73
CA TRP A 183 11.82 0.84 2.59
C TRP A 183 12.96 1.49 1.82
N LEU A 184 13.95 2.06 2.49
CA LEU A 184 15.13 2.61 1.80
C LEU A 184 15.90 1.53 1.03
N LEU A 185 16.03 0.32 1.59
CA LEU A 185 16.65 -0.82 0.91
C LEU A 185 15.86 -1.22 -0.34
N PHE A 186 14.53 -1.30 -0.22
CA PHE A 186 13.65 -1.59 -1.34
C PHE A 186 13.87 -0.60 -2.49
N PHE A 187 13.83 0.71 -2.23
CA PHE A 187 14.05 1.72 -3.25
C PHE A 187 15.48 1.72 -3.80
N ALA A 188 16.49 1.53 -2.95
CA ALA A 188 17.88 1.44 -3.38
C ALA A 188 18.12 0.26 -4.34
N GLN A 189 17.41 -0.86 -4.17
CA GLN A 189 17.58 -2.08 -4.96
C GLN A 189 16.70 -2.13 -6.21
N SER A 190 15.44 -1.69 -6.09
CA SER A 190 14.40 -1.94 -7.10
C SER A 190 13.75 -0.67 -7.63
N GLY A 191 14.05 0.49 -7.04
CA GLY A 191 13.53 1.78 -7.49
C GLY A 191 14.15 2.25 -8.80
N THR A 192 13.47 3.20 -9.45
CA THR A 192 14.04 4.01 -10.52
C THR A 192 15.22 4.85 -10.01
N LEU A 193 16.06 5.38 -10.89
CA LEU A 193 17.18 6.23 -10.48
C LEU A 193 16.74 7.42 -9.61
N GLU A 194 15.60 8.04 -9.91
CA GLU A 194 15.08 9.14 -9.10
C GLU A 194 14.60 8.66 -7.71
N GLN A 195 13.95 7.50 -7.62
CA GLN A 195 13.60 6.91 -6.31
C GLN A 195 14.84 6.48 -5.51
N GLN A 196 15.88 5.99 -6.18
CA GLN A 196 17.17 5.66 -5.55
C GLN A 196 17.86 6.91 -4.99
N LYS A 197 17.80 8.06 -5.70
CA LYS A 197 18.24 9.35 -5.16
C LYS A 197 17.45 9.73 -3.91
N CYS A 198 16.12 9.62 -3.95
CA CYS A 198 15.30 9.87 -2.77
C CYS A 198 15.72 8.97 -1.59
N ALA A 199 15.99 7.69 -1.84
CA ALA A 199 16.42 6.77 -0.80
C ALA A 199 17.81 7.14 -0.23
N LEU A 200 18.74 7.59 -1.07
CA LEU A 200 20.07 8.06 -0.66
C LEU A 200 19.98 9.33 0.20
N ASP A 201 19.17 10.30 -0.22
CA ASP A 201 18.97 11.56 0.49
C ASP A 201 18.31 11.30 1.87
N ALA A 202 17.25 10.48 1.91
CA ALA A 202 16.64 10.06 3.16
C ALA A 202 17.63 9.29 4.07
N TYR A 203 18.44 8.40 3.49
CA TYR A 203 19.49 7.71 4.24
C TYR A 203 20.55 8.68 4.81
N HIS A 204 20.92 9.71 4.04
CA HIS A 204 21.83 10.74 4.49
C HIS A 204 21.27 11.48 5.72
N THR A 205 19.99 11.86 5.69
CA THR A 205 19.30 12.48 6.83
C THR A 205 19.29 11.56 8.05
N GLN A 206 18.97 10.27 7.86
CA GLN A 206 19.04 9.25 8.91
C GLN A 206 20.45 9.15 9.53
N ARG A 207 21.50 9.24 8.72
CA ARG A 207 22.90 9.20 9.17
C ARG A 207 23.34 10.48 9.89
N LEU A 208 22.77 11.64 9.56
CA LEU A 208 23.08 12.89 10.25
C LEU A 208 22.44 12.95 11.63
N TYR A 209 21.14 12.66 11.72
CA TYR A 209 20.35 12.98 12.92
C TYR A 209 20.03 11.76 13.78
N PHE A 210 19.97 10.56 13.20
CA PHE A 210 19.47 9.35 13.88
C PHE A 210 20.51 8.23 13.99
N LYS A 211 21.80 8.50 13.72
CA LYS A 211 22.87 7.48 13.60
C LYS A 211 22.93 6.43 14.71
N ARG A 212 22.64 6.83 15.96
CA ARG A 212 22.72 5.96 17.15
C ARG A 212 21.56 4.96 17.24
N GLN A 213 20.50 5.18 16.49
CA GLN A 213 19.28 4.37 16.48
C GLN A 213 19.23 3.42 15.27
N LEU A 214 20.15 3.56 14.31
CA LEU A 214 20.09 2.81 13.07
C LEU A 214 20.50 1.33 13.27
N PRO A 215 19.71 0.38 12.75
CA PRO A 215 20.11 -1.03 12.71
C PRO A 215 21.42 -1.18 11.92
N GLN A 216 22.47 -1.67 12.59
CA GLN A 216 23.83 -1.70 12.02
C GLN A 216 23.89 -2.50 10.71
N ALA A 217 23.26 -3.67 10.65
CA ALA A 217 23.29 -4.54 9.47
C ALA A 217 22.65 -3.88 8.24
N LYS A 218 21.44 -3.31 8.40
CA LYS A 218 20.73 -2.62 7.30
C LYS A 218 21.46 -1.34 6.87
N SER A 219 22.00 -0.58 7.83
CA SER A 219 22.83 0.60 7.52
C SER A 219 24.09 0.22 6.74
N GLN A 220 24.76 -0.88 7.09
CA GLN A 220 25.91 -1.39 6.32
C GLN A 220 25.50 -1.84 4.91
N GLN A 221 24.34 -2.50 4.77
CA GLN A 221 23.83 -2.92 3.47
C GLN A 221 23.52 -1.74 2.54
N LEU A 222 22.84 -0.70 3.05
CA LEU A 222 22.61 0.55 2.30
C LEU A 222 23.93 1.22 1.89
N ALA A 223 24.89 1.30 2.82
CA ALA A 223 26.21 1.84 2.54
C ALA A 223 26.94 1.07 1.43
N GLN A 224 26.84 -0.26 1.42
CA GLN A 224 27.40 -1.11 0.37
C GLN A 224 26.73 -0.87 -0.98
N ILE A 225 25.39 -0.84 -1.02
CA ILE A 225 24.62 -0.62 -2.26
C ILE A 225 25.00 0.73 -2.88
N PHE A 226 24.93 1.83 -2.12
CA PHE A 226 25.24 3.16 -2.66
C PHE A 226 26.72 3.34 -3.04
N ALA A 227 27.65 2.66 -2.36
CA ALA A 227 29.06 2.64 -2.74
C ALA A 227 29.32 1.88 -4.06
N GLN A 228 28.41 1.00 -4.47
CA GLN A 228 28.52 0.18 -5.68
C GLN A 228 27.66 0.70 -6.83
N GLN A 229 26.87 1.76 -6.63
CA GLN A 229 26.02 2.37 -7.66
C GLN A 229 26.73 3.54 -8.36
N PRO A 230 27.21 3.37 -9.61
CA PRO A 230 28.03 4.40 -10.27
C PRO A 230 27.31 5.74 -10.43
N ALA A 231 26.00 5.71 -10.68
CA ALA A 231 25.19 6.91 -10.88
C ALA A 231 25.04 7.78 -9.62
N LEU A 232 25.19 7.18 -8.43
CA LEU A 232 25.01 7.88 -7.14
C LEU A 232 26.29 7.99 -6.31
N LEU A 233 27.38 7.34 -6.74
CA LEU A 233 28.63 7.22 -5.99
C LEU A 233 29.21 8.58 -5.57
N ALA A 234 29.23 9.56 -6.49
CA ALA A 234 29.78 10.89 -6.21
C ALA A 234 28.98 11.61 -5.11
N THR A 235 27.65 11.55 -5.17
CA THR A 235 26.75 12.12 -4.16
C THR A 235 26.92 11.41 -2.82
N TYR A 236 26.94 10.07 -2.83
CA TYR A 236 27.16 9.27 -1.63
C TYR A 236 28.50 9.60 -0.94
N GLN A 237 29.59 9.71 -1.70
CA GLN A 237 30.89 10.10 -1.16
C GLN A 237 30.90 11.53 -0.62
N ALA A 238 30.16 12.47 -1.22
CA ALA A 238 30.01 13.82 -0.70
C ALA A 238 29.26 13.84 0.64
N TYR A 239 28.21 13.02 0.77
CA TYR A 239 27.46 12.83 2.01
C TYR A 239 28.29 12.19 3.12
N GLN A 240 29.10 11.18 2.81
CA GLN A 240 29.98 10.53 3.79
C GLN A 240 30.92 11.51 4.49
N LYS A 241 31.41 12.55 3.79
CA LYS A 241 32.30 13.57 4.38
C LYS A 241 31.64 14.41 5.47
N GLN A 242 30.31 14.45 5.50
CA GLN A 242 29.53 15.21 6.49
C GLN A 242 29.16 14.36 7.71
N TRP A 243 29.26 13.03 7.60
CA TRP A 243 28.92 12.14 8.69
C TRP A 243 30.00 12.18 9.77
N SER A 244 29.58 12.38 11.01
CA SER A 244 30.49 12.19 12.14
C SER A 244 30.97 10.73 12.21
N PRO A 245 32.21 10.48 12.65
CA PRO A 245 32.67 9.14 12.99
C PRO A 245 31.70 8.45 13.95
N LEU A 246 31.68 7.12 13.89
CA LEU A 246 30.99 6.29 14.89
C LEU A 246 31.78 6.31 16.20
#